data_AF-A0A7G9YMN8-F1
#
_entry.id   AF-A0A7G9YMN8-F1
#
_cell.length_a   1.000
_cell.length_b   1.000
_cell.length_c   1.000
_cell.angle_alpha   90.00
_cell.angle_beta   90.00
_cell.angle_gamma   90.00
#
_symmetry.space_group_name_H-M   'P 1'
#
loop_
_entity.id
_entity.type
_entity.pdbx_description
1 polymer ?
#
loop_
_entity_poly.entity_id
_entity_poly.type
_entity_poly.pdbx_seq_one_letter_code
_entity_poly.pdbx_strand_id
1 'polypeptide(L)'
;MAIEIILIPIMLIGAIPFLVHYRVITRRMSSYLRDIQCMAILAMVLIGPIALLLENMVSMTNEYLMVCLVDSIFQFVSAISCTGFWTADIHRWTPTAHIILIIAMVAGGTTGSTSGSIKTMRAIMVVKRVE
;
A
#
# COMPACT_ATOMS: atom_id res chain seq x y z
N MET A 1 -13.54 12.28 -1.48
CA MET A 1 -12.68 12.52 -2.66
C MET A 1 -11.50 13.47 -2.42
N ALA A 2 -11.68 14.77 -2.17
CA ALA A 2 -10.53 15.70 -2.08
C ALA A 2 -9.52 15.34 -0.97
N ILE A 3 -10.01 14.93 0.20
CA ILE A 3 -9.17 14.52 1.35
C ILE A 3 -8.44 13.20 1.05
N GLU A 4 -9.14 12.21 0.45
CA GLU A 4 -8.54 10.92 0.08
C GLU A 4 -7.30 11.11 -0.81
N ILE A 5 -7.43 11.94 -1.85
CA ILE A 5 -6.38 12.18 -2.84
C ILE A 5 -5.15 12.85 -2.20
N ILE A 6 -5.34 13.74 -1.22
CA ILE A 6 -4.25 14.42 -0.52
C ILE A 6 -3.54 13.47 0.45
N LEU A 7 -4.28 12.58 1.10
CA LEU A 7 -3.70 11.66 2.09
C LEU A 7 -2.90 10.53 1.44
N ILE A 8 -3.30 10.01 0.28
CA ILE A 8 -2.58 8.93 -0.43
C ILE A 8 -1.07 9.18 -0.54
N PRO A 9 -0.58 10.31 -1.10
CA PRO A 9 0.86 10.55 -1.22
C PRO A 9 1.54 10.70 0.14
N ILE A 10 0.87 11.28 1.14
CA ILE A 10 1.40 11.44 2.51
C ILE A 10 1.62 10.07 3.15
N MET A 11 0.64 9.17 3.03
CA MET A 11 0.73 7.79 3.52
C MET A 11 1.87 7.01 2.85
N LEU A 12 2.02 7.16 1.53
CA LEU A 12 3.08 6.51 0.77
C LEU A 12 4.47 7.03 1.16
N ILE A 13 4.64 8.34 1.31
CA ILE A 13 5.90 8.94 1.76
C ILE A 13 6.27 8.43 3.16
N GLY A 14 5.31 8.31 4.06
CA GLY A 14 5.52 7.75 5.40
C GLY A 14 5.86 6.26 5.40
N ALA A 15 5.36 5.49 4.42
CA ALA A 15 5.63 4.07 4.29
C ALA A 15 7.05 3.75 3.76
N ILE A 16 7.70 4.70 3.08
CA ILE A 16 9.05 4.58 2.52
C ILE A 16 10.13 4.78 3.63
N PRO A 17 11.30 4.11 3.58
CA PRO A 17 12.33 4.29 4.59
C PRO A 17 12.86 5.73 4.67
N PHE A 18 13.03 6.26 5.87
CA PHE A 18 13.66 7.57 6.09
C PHE A 18 15.09 7.65 5.54
N LEU A 19 15.81 6.53 5.50
CA LEU A 19 17.14 6.45 4.90
C LEU A 19 17.13 6.75 3.39
N VAL A 20 16.07 6.33 2.68
CA VAL A 20 15.93 6.60 1.25
C VAL A 20 15.60 8.08 1.05
N HIS A 21 14.72 8.65 1.87
CA HIS A 21 14.43 10.09 1.88
C HIS A 21 15.70 10.92 2.08
N TYR A 22 16.52 10.58 3.07
CA TYR A 22 17.80 11.22 3.31
C TYR A 22 18.72 11.18 2.08
N ARG A 23 18.86 10.00 1.46
CA ARG A 23 19.75 9.79 0.29
C ARG A 23 19.29 10.58 -0.95
N VAL A 24 17.98 10.78 -1.08
CA VAL A 24 17.39 11.56 -2.18
C VAL A 24 17.66 13.05 -1.99
N ILE A 25 17.50 13.56 -0.77
CA ILE A 25 17.84 14.96 -0.42
C ILE A 25 19.32 15.25 -0.71
N THR A 26 20.21 14.28 -0.47
CA THR A 26 21.65 14.40 -0.79
C THR A 26 22.00 14.18 -2.27
N ARG A 27 21.07 14.43 -3.20
CA ARG A 27 21.22 14.43 -4.69
C ARG A 27 21.34 13.07 -5.39
N ARG A 28 20.90 11.96 -4.81
CA ARG A 28 20.80 10.67 -5.53
C ARG A 28 19.34 10.27 -5.72
N MET A 29 18.62 10.92 -6.65
CA MET A 29 17.21 10.60 -6.93
C MET A 29 16.99 9.15 -7.40
N SER A 30 17.96 8.55 -8.09
CA SER A 30 17.91 7.13 -8.48
C SER A 30 17.89 6.15 -7.29
N SER A 31 18.03 6.63 -6.06
CA SER A 31 18.02 5.81 -4.85
C SER A 31 16.67 5.18 -4.56
N TYR A 32 15.56 5.81 -4.96
CA TYR A 32 14.22 5.20 -4.82
C TYR A 32 14.11 3.91 -5.64
N LEU A 33 14.60 3.94 -6.89
CA LEU A 33 14.52 2.80 -7.82
C LEU A 33 15.53 1.69 -7.51
N ARG A 34 16.62 2.00 -6.79
CA ARG A 34 17.62 1.00 -6.39
C ARG A 34 17.27 0.29 -5.08
N ASP A 35 16.39 0.86 -4.28
CA ASP A 35 16.01 0.26 -3.00
C ASP A 35 14.91 -0.78 -3.21
N ILE A 36 15.23 -2.04 -2.88
CA ILE A 36 14.32 -3.17 -3.09
C ILE A 36 13.03 -3.05 -2.26
N GLN A 37 13.07 -2.44 -1.07
CA GLN A 37 11.88 -2.26 -0.24
C GLN A 37 10.95 -1.21 -0.86
N CYS A 38 11.53 -0.14 -1.40
CA CYS A 38 10.78 0.91 -2.08
C CYS A 38 10.12 0.39 -3.36
N MET A 39 10.84 -0.43 -4.13
CA MET A 39 10.29 -1.11 -5.32
C MET A 39 9.21 -2.13 -4.97
N ALA A 40 9.36 -2.88 -3.87
CA ALA A 40 8.33 -3.81 -3.41
C ALA A 40 7.02 -3.09 -3.03
N ILE A 41 7.09 -2.00 -2.26
CA ILE A 41 5.91 -1.19 -1.95
C ILE A 41 5.30 -0.61 -3.22
N LEU A 42 6.10 -0.05 -4.13
CA LEU A 42 5.58 0.53 -5.37
C LEU A 42 4.85 -0.52 -6.22
N ALA A 43 5.42 -1.73 -6.36
CA ALA A 43 4.79 -2.83 -7.07
C ALA A 43 3.46 -3.25 -6.42
N MET A 44 3.43 -3.38 -5.09
CA MET A 44 2.21 -3.71 -4.36
C MET A 44 1.12 -2.64 -4.51
N VAL A 45 1.50 -1.35 -4.47
CA VAL A 45 0.56 -0.23 -4.66
C VAL A 45 0.02 -0.14 -6.08
N LEU A 46 0.74 -0.63 -7.09
CA LEU A 46 0.23 -0.68 -8.46
C LEU A 46 -0.74 -1.85 -8.66
N ILE A 47 -0.46 -3.02 -8.08
CA ILE A 47 -1.23 -4.25 -8.34
C ILE A 47 -2.40 -4.41 -7.38
N GLY A 48 -2.18 -4.11 -6.10
CA GLY A 48 -3.13 -4.37 -5.02
C GLY A 48 -4.47 -3.65 -5.13
N PRO A 49 -4.50 -2.33 -5.41
CA PRO A 49 -5.76 -1.61 -5.63
C PRO A 49 -6.56 -2.14 -6.81
N ILE A 50 -5.89 -2.64 -7.86
CA ILE A 50 -6.55 -3.23 -9.02
C ILE A 50 -7.25 -4.53 -8.61
N ALA A 51 -6.59 -5.37 -7.81
CA ALA A 51 -7.20 -6.59 -7.28
C ALA A 51 -8.44 -6.28 -6.41
N LEU A 52 -8.35 -5.28 -5.51
CA LEU A 52 -9.50 -4.84 -4.71
C LEU A 52 -10.62 -4.23 -5.55
N LEU A 53 -10.27 -3.46 -6.58
CA LEU A 53 -11.26 -2.88 -7.48
C LEU A 53 -12.06 -3.96 -8.21
N LEU A 54 -11.40 -5.01 -8.71
CA LEU A 54 -12.07 -6.12 -9.37
C LEU A 54 -13.04 -6.85 -8.43
N GLU A 55 -12.63 -7.11 -7.19
CA GLU A 55 -13.49 -7.71 -6.16
C GLU A 55 -14.69 -6.83 -5.80
N ASN A 56 -14.47 -5.52 -5.63
CA ASN A 56 -15.52 -4.56 -5.31
C ASN A 56 -16.50 -4.37 -6.47
N MET A 57 -16.05 -4.40 -7.73
CA MET A 57 -16.92 -4.33 -8.91
C MET A 57 -17.91 -5.51 -8.99
N VAL A 58 -17.48 -6.71 -8.61
CA VAL A 58 -18.35 -7.89 -8.59
C VAL A 58 -19.43 -7.77 -7.51
N SER A 59 -19.11 -7.10 -6.40
CA SER A 59 -19.93 -7.07 -5.20
C SER A 59 -20.83 -5.85 -5.08
N MET A 60 -20.43 -4.73 -5.70
CA MET A 60 -21.10 -3.43 -5.60
C MET A 60 -21.64 -3.01 -6.98
N THR A 61 -22.72 -3.67 -7.41
CA THR A 61 -23.27 -3.57 -8.77
C THR A 61 -23.89 -2.20 -9.12
N ASN A 62 -24.04 -1.29 -8.15
CA ASN A 62 -24.78 -0.02 -8.30
C ASN A 62 -23.96 1.26 -8.02
N GLU A 63 -22.66 1.14 -7.73
CA GLU A 63 -21.82 2.31 -7.47
C GLU A 63 -21.07 2.79 -8.71
N TYR A 64 -20.81 4.10 -8.77
CA TYR A 64 -20.02 4.69 -9.86
C TYR A 64 -18.59 4.13 -9.84
N LEU A 65 -18.10 3.66 -11.00
CA LEU A 65 -16.74 3.12 -11.16
C LEU A 65 -15.64 3.99 -10.52
N MET A 66 -15.77 5.31 -10.64
CA MET A 66 -14.81 6.27 -10.08
C MET A 66 -14.76 6.24 -8.55
N VAL A 67 -15.91 6.03 -7.89
CA VAL A 67 -15.98 5.96 -6.43
C VAL A 67 -15.28 4.68 -5.96
N CYS A 68 -15.64 3.54 -6.54
CA CYS A 68 -15.02 2.26 -6.21
C CYS A 68 -13.51 2.24 -6.45
N LEU A 69 -13.05 2.92 -7.51
CA LEU A 69 -11.62 3.04 -7.81
C LEU A 69 -10.89 3.85 -6.73
N VAL A 70 -11.42 5.00 -6.34
CA VAL A 70 -10.81 5.84 -5.29
C VAL A 70 -10.82 5.11 -3.95
N ASP A 71 -11.92 4.47 -3.59
CA ASP A 71 -12.03 3.72 -2.33
C ASP A 71 -11.08 2.51 -2.29
N SER A 72 -10.97 1.76 -3.39
CA SER A 72 -10.05 0.62 -3.48
C SER A 72 -8.59 1.08 -3.36
N ILE A 73 -8.21 2.18 -4.00
CA ILE A 73 -6.86 2.76 -3.86
C ILE A 73 -6.63 3.26 -2.45
N PHE A 74 -7.56 4.04 -1.89
CA PHE A 74 -7.40 4.65 -0.58
C PHE A 74 -7.27 3.58 0.51
N GLN A 75 -8.16 2.59 0.52
CA GLN A 75 -8.15 1.54 1.52
C GLN A 75 -6.92 0.64 1.38
N PHE A 76 -6.49 0.33 0.16
CA PHE A 76 -5.25 -0.43 -0.03
C PHE A 76 -4.01 0.33 0.46
N VAL A 77 -3.90 1.63 0.10
CA VAL A 77 -2.77 2.47 0.52
C VAL A 77 -2.76 2.64 2.04
N SER A 78 -3.92 2.79 2.66
CA SER A 78 -4.06 2.84 4.12
C SER A 78 -3.60 1.53 4.78
N ALA A 79 -4.02 0.39 4.24
CA ALA A 79 -3.63 -0.93 4.72
C ALA A 79 -2.12 -1.17 4.60
N ILE A 80 -1.53 -0.95 3.42
CA ILE A 80 -0.10 -1.22 3.17
C ILE A 80 0.83 -0.27 3.94
N SER A 81 0.39 0.97 4.18
CA SER A 81 1.14 1.94 5.00
C SER A 81 0.91 1.77 6.50
N CYS A 82 -0.03 0.90 6.90
CA CYS A 82 -0.47 0.68 8.28
C CYS A 82 -0.97 1.95 8.97
N THR A 83 -1.55 2.90 8.23
CA THR A 83 -2.08 4.15 8.78
C THR A 83 -3.46 3.95 9.41
N GLY A 84 -4.25 3.00 8.89
CA GLY A 84 -5.53 2.61 9.48
C GLY A 84 -6.67 3.60 9.23
N PHE A 85 -6.53 4.48 8.24
CA PHE A 85 -7.65 5.30 7.78
C PHE A 85 -8.65 4.47 6.98
N TRP A 86 -9.94 4.77 7.16
CA TRP A 86 -11.02 4.23 6.36
C TRP A 86 -11.84 5.39 5.79
N THR A 87 -12.29 5.26 4.54
CA THR A 87 -13.29 6.16 3.92
C THR A 87 -14.57 5.43 3.54
N ALA A 88 -14.44 4.23 2.97
CA ALA A 88 -15.55 3.35 2.62
C ALA A 88 -15.95 2.40 3.76
N ASP A 89 -17.22 1.97 3.77
CA ASP A 89 -17.72 0.95 4.69
C ASP A 89 -17.19 -0.44 4.33
N ILE A 90 -16.00 -0.74 4.86
CA ILE A 90 -15.31 -2.02 4.68
C ILE A 90 -16.10 -3.21 5.22
N HIS A 91 -17.09 -3.03 6.10
CA HIS A 91 -17.88 -4.16 6.64
C HIS A 91 -18.76 -4.81 5.58
N ARG A 92 -19.09 -4.08 4.51
CA ARG A 92 -19.93 -4.55 3.41
C ARG A 92 -19.13 -5.23 2.31
N TRP A 93 -17.80 -5.23 2.41
CA TRP A 93 -16.91 -5.81 1.41
C TRP A 93 -16.86 -7.33 1.53
N THR A 94 -16.41 -8.01 0.47
CA THR A 94 -16.30 -9.46 0.47
C THR A 94 -15.23 -9.95 1.46
N PRO A 95 -15.38 -11.18 1.98
CA PRO A 95 -14.33 -11.82 2.77
C PRO A 95 -12.97 -11.86 2.05
N THR A 96 -12.98 -12.02 0.72
CA THR A 96 -11.78 -11.98 -0.12
C THR A 96 -11.10 -10.62 -0.05
N ALA A 97 -11.85 -9.52 -0.14
CA ALA A 97 -11.31 -8.18 -0.01
C ALA A 97 -10.69 -7.94 1.38
N HIS A 98 -11.30 -8.46 2.45
CA HIS A 98 -10.70 -8.41 3.79
C HIS A 98 -9.37 -9.15 3.85
N ILE A 99 -9.27 -10.34 3.27
CA ILE A 99 -8.02 -11.11 3.22
C ILE A 99 -6.93 -10.32 2.48
N ILE A 100 -7.26 -9.69 1.35
CA ILE A 100 -6.30 -8.86 0.60
C ILE A 100 -5.78 -7.70 1.46
N LEU A 101 -6.67 -6.99 2.17
CA LEU A 101 -6.28 -5.90 3.07
C LEU A 101 -5.41 -6.38 4.23
N ILE A 102 -5.74 -7.53 4.83
CA ILE A 102 -4.94 -8.13 5.92
C ILE A 102 -3.54 -8.49 5.41
N ILE A 103 -3.44 -9.13 4.24
CA ILE A 103 -2.14 -9.43 3.62
C ILE A 103 -1.36 -8.15 3.36
N ALA A 104 -2.01 -7.11 2.85
CA ALA A 104 -1.37 -5.81 2.62
C ALA A 104 -0.85 -5.18 3.92
N MET A 105 -1.57 -5.30 5.04
CA MET A 105 -1.11 -4.81 6.35
C MET A 105 0.10 -5.59 6.87
N VAL A 106 0.11 -6.91 6.70
CA VAL A 106 1.21 -7.78 7.18
C VAL A 106 2.46 -7.63 6.33
N ALA A 107 2.30 -7.66 5.00
CA ALA A 107 3.38 -7.61 4.02
C ALA A 107 3.82 -6.19 3.66
N GLY A 108 3.01 -5.19 3.98
CA GLY A 108 3.29 -3.78 3.72
C GLY A 108 4.46 -3.24 4.55
N GLY A 109 4.67 -1.93 4.47
CA GLY A 109 5.65 -1.21 5.28
C GLY A 109 7.12 -1.58 5.06
N THR A 110 8.01 -0.63 5.31
CA THR A 110 9.46 -0.82 5.13
C THR A 110 10.25 -0.65 6.43
N THR A 111 11.48 -1.15 6.44
CA THR A 111 12.36 -0.98 7.60
C THR A 111 12.81 0.47 7.72
N GLY A 112 12.55 1.08 8.88
CA GLY A 112 12.94 2.46 9.13
C GLY A 112 12.00 3.49 8.51
N SER A 113 10.72 3.14 8.34
CA SER A 113 9.62 4.05 8.01
C SER A 113 8.66 4.21 9.19
N THR A 114 7.54 4.92 9.03
CA THR A 114 6.51 5.07 10.09
C THR A 114 5.59 3.85 10.24
N SER A 115 5.68 2.88 9.33
CA SER A 115 4.80 1.70 9.32
C SER A 115 5.28 0.60 10.27
N GLY A 116 4.35 -0.06 10.96
CA GLY A 116 4.61 -1.09 11.98
C GLY A 116 4.50 -2.55 11.53
N SER A 117 4.56 -2.85 10.22
CA SER A 117 4.36 -4.19 9.66
C SER A 117 5.45 -5.21 10.01
N ILE A 118 5.31 -6.47 9.56
CA ILE A 118 6.40 -7.45 9.54
C ILE A 118 7.38 -7.02 8.46
N LYS A 119 8.15 -5.97 8.79
CA LYS A 119 9.08 -5.21 7.95
C LYS A 119 9.49 -6.01 6.72
N THR A 120 9.08 -5.57 5.52
CA THR A 120 9.35 -6.20 4.20
C THR A 120 10.76 -6.79 4.07
N MET A 121 11.77 -6.21 4.71
CA MET A 121 13.13 -6.75 4.78
C MET A 121 13.20 -8.21 5.27
N ARG A 122 12.39 -8.62 6.24
CA ARG A 122 12.34 -10.03 6.69
C ARG A 122 11.70 -10.93 5.64
N ALA A 123 10.62 -10.51 5.00
CA ALA A 123 10.01 -11.26 3.90
C ALA A 123 10.99 -11.42 2.73
N ILE A 124 11.67 -10.33 2.34
CA ILE A 124 12.70 -10.34 1.29
C ILE A 124 13.87 -11.26 1.68
N MET A 125 14.34 -11.22 2.93
CA MET A 125 15.41 -12.11 3.40
C MET A 125 15.00 -13.59 3.40
N VAL A 126 13.75 -13.92 3.71
CA VAL A 126 13.24 -15.30 3.64
C VAL A 126 13.25 -15.78 2.18
N VAL A 127 12.72 -14.98 1.25
CA VAL A 127 12.73 -15.33 -0.18
C VAL A 127 14.17 -15.50 -0.69
N LYS A 128 15.07 -14.58 -0.35
CA LYS A 128 16.48 -14.63 -0.76
C LYS A 128 17.32 -15.74 -0.12
N ARG A 129 16.88 -16.32 1.01
CA ARG A 129 17.57 -17.45 1.66
C ARG A 129 17.08 -18.81 1.20
N VAL A 130 15.93 -18.84 0.52
CA VAL A 130 15.34 -20.06 -0.03
C VAL A 130 15.82 -20.30 -1.48
N GLU A 131 16.38 -19.27 -2.13
CA GLU A 131 17.28 -19.40 -3.29
C GLU A 131 18.71 -19.77 -2.86
#